data_AF-A0A2Y9DCU1-F1
#
_entry.id   AF-A0A2Y9DCU1-F1
#
_cell.length_a   1.000
_cell.length_b   1.000
_cell.length_c   1.000
_cell.angle_alpha   90.00
_cell.angle_beta   90.00
_cell.angle_gamma   90.00
#
_symmetry.space_group_name_H-M   'P 1'
#
loop_
_entity.id
_entity.type
_entity.pdbx_description
1 polymer ?
#
loop_
_entity_poly.entity_id
_entity_poly.type
_entity_poly.pdbx_seq_one_letter_code
_entity_poly.pdbx_strand_id
1 'polypeptide(L)'
;MILAIGALFLSHLRNPSMTRKLFTNTRERWRQQNVNSAFAKLRKLIPTHPPDKKLSKNETLRLAMKYINFLVKVLGEQGLQQTGVAAQGNILGLFPQGPHLLGLEDRTLLDDCQVPSTGPSHQMP
;
A
#
# COMPACT_ATOMS: atom_id res chain seq x y z
N MET A 1 40.76 4.12 -20.44
CA MET A 1 39.36 3.66 -20.53
C MET A 1 38.38 4.54 -19.74
N ILE A 2 38.71 4.98 -18.52
CA ILE A 2 37.82 5.82 -17.68
C ILE A 2 37.57 7.23 -18.28
N LEU A 3 38.55 7.82 -18.96
CA LEU A 3 38.40 9.13 -19.65
C LEU A 3 37.43 9.09 -20.86
N ALA A 4 37.30 7.95 -21.55
CA ALA A 4 36.38 7.80 -22.68
C ALA A 4 34.91 7.70 -22.24
N ILE A 5 34.65 7.18 -21.02
CA ILE A 5 33.30 7.13 -20.43
C ILE A 5 32.81 8.55 -20.11
N GLY A 6 33.70 9.46 -19.69
CA GLY A 6 33.35 10.86 -19.38
C GLY A 6 32.86 11.64 -20.61
N ALA A 7 33.54 11.52 -21.75
CA ALA A 7 33.14 12.19 -22.98
C ALA A 7 31.85 11.61 -23.59
N LEU A 8 31.65 10.29 -23.47
CA LEU A 8 30.39 9.64 -23.82
C LEU A 8 29.25 10.09 -22.90
N PHE A 9 29.45 10.16 -21.59
CA PHE A 9 28.44 10.60 -20.62
C PHE A 9 27.98 12.05 -20.87
N LEU A 10 28.91 12.95 -21.20
CA LEU A 10 28.61 14.35 -21.50
C LEU A 10 27.89 14.53 -22.85
N SER A 11 28.20 13.69 -23.84
CA SER A 11 27.47 13.66 -25.12
C SER A 11 26.12 12.92 -25.02
N HIS A 12 25.98 11.95 -24.10
CA HIS A 12 24.74 11.23 -23.77
C HIS A 12 23.71 12.17 -23.09
N LEU A 13 24.17 13.08 -22.24
CA LEU A 13 23.35 14.09 -21.57
C LEU A 13 22.82 15.19 -22.51
N ARG A 14 23.36 15.31 -23.73
CA ARG A 14 22.92 16.30 -24.73
C ARG A 14 21.62 15.91 -25.46
N ASN A 15 21.01 14.78 -25.10
CA ASN A 15 19.70 14.38 -25.61
C ASN A 15 18.60 14.69 -24.55
N PRO A 16 17.64 15.59 -24.82
CA PRO A 16 16.60 15.96 -23.86
C PRO A 16 15.68 14.78 -23.48
N SER A 17 15.60 13.74 -24.33
CA SER A 17 14.89 12.50 -23.98
C SER A 17 15.63 11.69 -22.91
N MET A 18 16.95 11.83 -22.82
CA MET A 18 17.81 11.10 -21.89
C MET A 18 17.92 11.79 -20.55
N THR A 19 17.99 13.12 -20.50
CA THR A 19 17.91 13.89 -19.25
C THR A 19 16.59 13.62 -18.52
N ARG A 20 15.46 13.54 -19.26
CA ARG A 20 14.17 13.12 -18.72
C ARG A 20 14.20 11.69 -18.17
N LYS A 21 14.80 10.74 -18.90
CA LYS A 21 14.96 9.35 -18.43
C LYS A 21 15.78 9.27 -17.14
N LEU A 22 16.87 10.04 -17.04
CA LEU A 22 17.70 10.11 -15.84
C LEU A 22 16.93 10.68 -14.66
N PHE A 23 16.20 11.79 -14.85
CA PHE A 23 15.34 12.36 -13.80
C PHE A 23 14.28 11.35 -13.32
N THR A 24 13.59 10.69 -14.25
CA THR A 24 12.61 9.65 -13.93
C THR A 24 13.24 8.47 -13.20
N ASN A 25 14.43 8.01 -13.62
CA ASN A 25 15.14 6.90 -12.96
C ASN A 25 15.54 7.26 -11.52
N THR A 26 16.08 8.47 -11.31
CA THR A 26 16.45 8.97 -9.98
C THR A 26 15.23 9.04 -9.07
N ARG A 27 14.11 9.57 -9.57
CA ARG A 27 12.86 9.62 -8.82
C ARG A 27 12.34 8.23 -8.46
N GLU A 28 12.33 7.29 -9.40
CA GLU A 28 11.88 5.92 -9.12
C GLU A 28 12.82 5.21 -8.13
N ARG A 29 14.13 5.43 -8.24
CA ARG A 29 15.09 4.93 -7.24
C ARG A 29 14.76 5.46 -5.85
N TRP A 30 14.46 6.74 -5.70
CA TRP A 30 14.08 7.32 -4.41
C TRP A 30 12.78 6.71 -3.87
N ARG A 31 11.78 6.50 -4.74
CA ARG A 31 10.54 5.81 -4.37
C ARG A 31 10.82 4.39 -3.86
N GLN A 32 11.68 3.64 -4.54
CA GLN A 32 12.07 2.29 -4.13
C GLN A 32 12.91 2.28 -2.85
N GLN A 33 13.77 3.28 -2.63
CA GLN A 33 14.49 3.45 -1.37
C GLN A 33 13.52 3.63 -0.20
N ASN A 34 12.47 4.44 -0.35
CA ASN A 34 11.44 4.61 0.69
C ASN A 34 10.75 3.28 1.03
N VAL A 35 10.35 2.50 0.02
CA VAL A 35 9.75 1.17 0.22
C VAL A 35 10.75 0.22 0.90
N ASN A 36 12.00 0.20 0.47
CA ASN A 36 13.02 -0.67 1.06
C ASN A 36 13.31 -0.31 2.52
N SER A 37 13.30 0.98 2.87
CA SER A 37 13.41 1.47 4.25
C SER A 37 12.22 1.03 5.11
N ALA A 38 11.00 1.07 4.58
CA ALA A 38 9.82 0.54 5.27
C ALA A 38 9.94 -0.98 5.51
N PHE A 39 10.40 -1.74 4.52
CA PHE A 39 10.70 -3.16 4.67
C PHE A 39 11.78 -3.42 5.72
N ALA A 40 12.80 -2.57 5.83
CA ALA A 40 13.84 -2.70 6.87
C ALA A 40 13.26 -2.47 8.27
N LYS A 41 12.38 -1.47 8.44
CA LYS A 41 11.66 -1.25 9.70
C LYS A 41 10.77 -2.44 10.06
N LEU A 42 10.01 -2.98 9.10
CA LEU A 42 9.16 -4.13 9.32
C LEU A 42 9.97 -5.35 9.79
N ARG A 43 11.13 -5.64 9.18
CA ARG A 43 12.00 -6.76 9.59
C ARG A 43 12.43 -6.68 11.06
N LYS A 44 12.69 -5.47 11.58
CA LYS A 44 13.10 -5.29 12.99
C LYS A 44 12.00 -5.65 13.99
N LEU A 45 10.73 -5.65 13.55
CA LEU A 45 9.58 -6.01 14.38
C LEU A 45 9.26 -7.50 14.33
N ILE A 46 9.86 -8.24 13.39
CA ILE A 46 9.58 -9.66 13.21
C ILE A 46 10.53 -10.46 14.13
N PRO A 47 10.00 -11.28 15.05
CA PRO A 47 10.84 -12.11 15.91
C PRO A 47 11.53 -13.22 15.11
N THR A 48 12.86 -13.26 15.13
CA THR A 48 13.69 -14.31 14.49
C THR A 48 14.87 -14.73 15.34
N HIS A 49 15.37 -15.93 15.11
CA HIS A 49 16.66 -16.40 15.61
C HIS A 49 17.58 -16.75 14.42
N PRO A 50 18.79 -16.16 14.31
CA PRO A 50 19.30 -15.05 15.12
C PRO A 50 18.54 -13.72 14.82
N PRO A 51 18.65 -12.69 15.69
CA PRO A 51 17.89 -11.43 15.55
C PRO A 51 18.28 -10.61 14.31
N ASP A 52 19.42 -10.88 13.69
CA ASP A 52 19.94 -10.22 12.50
C ASP A 52 19.70 -11.01 11.20
N LYS A 53 18.89 -12.08 11.27
CA LYS A 53 18.52 -12.92 10.12
C LYS A 53 18.04 -12.05 8.94
N LYS A 54 18.64 -12.27 7.77
CA LYS A 54 18.28 -11.57 6.54
C LYS A 54 17.04 -12.21 5.90
N LEU A 55 15.87 -11.63 6.17
CA LEU A 55 14.60 -12.06 5.57
C LEU A 55 14.40 -11.48 4.17
N SER A 56 13.99 -12.32 3.20
CA SER A 56 13.52 -11.85 1.89
C SER A 56 12.22 -11.03 2.01
N LYS A 57 11.84 -10.30 0.95
CA LYS A 57 10.59 -9.52 0.95
C LYS A 57 9.36 -10.42 1.18
N ASN A 58 9.31 -11.58 0.52
CA ASN A 58 8.18 -12.50 0.65
C ASN A 58 8.10 -13.11 2.07
N GLU A 59 9.23 -13.57 2.60
CA GLU A 59 9.27 -14.10 3.97
C GLU A 59 8.89 -13.03 4.99
N THR A 60 9.38 -11.79 4.84
CA THR A 60 9.03 -10.66 5.72
C THR A 60 7.51 -10.48 5.77
N LEU A 61 6.82 -10.49 4.62
CA LEU A 61 5.37 -10.34 4.56
C LEU A 61 4.64 -11.53 5.23
N ARG A 62 5.05 -12.76 4.92
CA ARG A 62 4.45 -13.96 5.50
C ARG A 62 4.62 -14.02 7.02
N LEU A 63 5.82 -13.69 7.51
CA LEU A 63 6.11 -13.72 8.95
C LEU A 63 5.42 -12.58 9.69
N ALA A 64 5.28 -11.40 9.08
CA ALA A 64 4.49 -10.31 9.64
C ALA A 64 3.01 -10.70 9.85
N MET A 65 2.37 -11.31 8.84
CA MET A 65 0.99 -11.81 8.99
C MET A 65 0.87 -12.86 10.10
N LYS A 66 1.79 -13.82 10.14
CA LYS A 66 1.83 -14.84 11.21
C LYS A 66 2.03 -14.21 12.58
N TYR A 67 2.88 -13.20 12.69
CA TYR A 67 3.17 -12.54 13.96
C TYR A 67 2.00 -11.70 14.45
N ILE A 68 1.32 -10.95 13.57
CA ILE A 68 0.07 -10.25 13.92
C ILE A 68 -0.96 -11.26 14.44
N ASN A 69 -1.19 -12.37 13.72
CA ASN A 69 -2.14 -13.40 14.15
C ASN A 69 -1.73 -14.05 15.48
N PHE A 70 -0.43 -14.26 15.70
CA PHE A 70 0.08 -14.75 16.97
C PHE A 70 -0.22 -13.77 18.12
N LEU A 71 0.05 -12.48 17.93
CA LEU A 71 -0.26 -11.45 18.92
C LEU A 71 -1.77 -11.37 19.22
N VAL A 72 -2.62 -11.43 18.19
CA VAL A 72 -4.08 -11.47 18.36
C VAL A 72 -4.50 -12.68 19.18
N LYS A 73 -3.92 -13.86 18.94
CA LYS A 73 -4.20 -15.06 19.74
C LYS A 73 -3.73 -14.92 21.17
N VAL A 74 -2.48 -14.52 21.40
CA VAL A 74 -1.95 -14.36 22.76
C VAL A 74 -2.75 -13.32 23.56
N LEU A 75 -3.15 -12.22 22.93
CA LEU A 75 -3.97 -11.18 23.56
C LEU A 75 -5.44 -11.60 23.71
N GLY A 76 -5.97 -12.40 22.78
CA GLY A 76 -7.36 -12.89 22.78
C GLY A 76 -7.59 -14.13 23.65
N GLU A 77 -6.60 -15.00 23.82
CA GLU A 77 -6.63 -16.15 24.74
C GLU A 77 -6.60 -15.70 26.20
N GLN A 78 -6.12 -14.49 26.47
CA GLN A 78 -6.33 -13.80 27.76
C GLN A 78 -7.79 -13.35 27.96
N GLY A 79 -8.64 -13.43 26.92
CA GLY A 79 -10.04 -12.99 26.94
C GLY A 79 -11.11 -14.04 26.57
N LEU A 80 -10.82 -15.07 25.76
CA LEU A 80 -11.77 -16.17 25.47
C LEU A 80 -11.08 -17.36 24.78
N GLN A 81 -11.12 -18.53 25.40
CA GLN A 81 -10.93 -19.81 24.72
C GLN A 81 -12.17 -20.10 23.86
N GLN A 82 -12.04 -20.12 22.53
CA GLN A 82 -12.92 -20.70 21.47
C GLN A 82 -12.80 -19.80 20.22
N THR A 83 -12.48 -20.25 19.00
CA THR A 83 -13.03 -21.40 18.28
C THR A 83 -12.04 -21.88 17.22
N GLY A 84 -11.74 -23.16 17.22
CA GLY A 84 -11.14 -23.82 16.06
C GLY A 84 -12.17 -23.93 14.94
N VAL A 85 -11.82 -23.48 13.74
CA VAL A 85 -12.33 -24.05 12.49
C VAL A 85 -11.27 -23.91 11.42
N ALA A 86 -10.74 -25.06 11.02
CA ALA A 86 -10.12 -25.21 9.73
C ALA A 86 -11.23 -25.17 8.67
N ALA A 87 -11.25 -24.16 7.80
CA ALA A 87 -12.00 -24.21 6.55
C ALA A 87 -11.40 -23.23 5.53
N GLN A 88 -10.73 -23.83 4.54
CA GLN A 88 -10.68 -23.49 3.12
C GLN A 88 -11.18 -22.09 2.69
N GLY A 89 -10.30 -21.35 2.02
CA GLY A 89 -10.67 -20.41 0.94
C GLY A 89 -11.43 -19.15 1.33
N ASN A 90 -10.77 -18.18 1.98
CA ASN A 90 -11.08 -16.77 1.75
C ASN A 90 -9.89 -15.89 2.16
N ILE A 91 -9.42 -15.03 1.26
CA ILE A 91 -8.12 -14.34 1.39
C ILE A 91 -8.16 -13.20 2.42
N LEU A 92 -9.35 -12.76 2.83
CA LEU A 92 -9.54 -11.62 3.72
C LEU A 92 -10.70 -11.89 4.68
N GLY A 93 -10.49 -12.80 5.65
CA GLY A 93 -11.44 -13.12 6.71
C GLY A 93 -11.66 -11.98 7.73
N LEU A 94 -11.98 -10.78 7.25
CA LEU A 94 -12.24 -9.58 8.06
C LEU A 94 -13.72 -9.15 8.08
N PHE A 95 -14.60 -9.79 7.33
CA PHE A 95 -16.04 -9.46 7.33
C PHE A 95 -16.90 -10.70 7.60
N PRO A 96 -17.38 -10.88 8.85
CA PRO A 96 -18.63 -11.58 9.07
C PRO A 96 -19.75 -10.72 8.47
N GLN A 97 -20.49 -11.24 7.50
CA GLN A 97 -21.76 -10.65 7.10
C GLN A 97 -22.73 -10.85 8.27
N GLY A 98 -23.02 -9.76 8.99
CA GLY A 98 -23.93 -9.76 10.13
C GLY A 98 -25.39 -10.03 9.72
N PRO A 99 -26.23 -10.50 10.65
CA PRO A 99 -27.59 -10.91 10.35
C PRO A 99 -28.47 -9.72 9.99
N HIS A 100 -29.37 -9.96 9.03
CA HIS A 100 -30.51 -9.11 8.70
C HIS A 100 -31.28 -8.69 9.96
N LEU A 101 -31.56 -7.38 10.13
CA LEU A 101 -32.67 -6.94 10.97
C LEU A 101 -33.53 -5.88 10.25
N LEU A 102 -34.82 -6.20 10.24
CA LEU A 102 -35.96 -5.41 9.77
C LEU A 102 -36.31 -4.29 10.76
N GLY A 103 -36.74 -3.14 10.23
CA GLY A 103 -37.78 -2.31 10.84
C GLY A 103 -37.34 -1.01 11.52
N LEU A 104 -37.41 0.12 10.80
CA LEU A 104 -38.31 1.24 11.11
C LEU A 104 -38.36 2.20 9.93
N GLU A 105 -39.43 2.05 9.17
CA GLU A 105 -40.01 2.99 8.22
C GLU A 105 -40.37 4.34 8.87
N ASP A 106 -39.96 5.45 8.22
CA ASP A 106 -40.80 6.56 7.75
C ASP A 106 -40.02 7.89 7.72
N ARG A 107 -40.42 8.77 6.79
CA ARG A 107 -40.10 10.19 6.62
C ARG A 107 -39.00 10.55 5.60
N THR A 108 -39.39 10.36 4.34
CA THR A 108 -39.44 11.42 3.31
C THR A 108 -38.88 12.81 3.69
N LEU A 109 -37.83 13.27 2.99
CA LEU A 109 -37.90 14.48 2.15
C LEU A 109 -36.66 14.61 1.28
N LEU A 110 -36.92 14.78 -0.02
CA LEU A 110 -36.00 15.21 -1.06
C LEU A 110 -36.00 16.74 -1.04
N ASP A 111 -34.85 17.41 -1.06
CA ASP A 111 -34.73 18.71 -1.76
C ASP A 111 -33.25 19.11 -1.91
N ASP A 112 -32.77 18.94 -3.14
CA ASP A 112 -31.93 19.85 -3.94
C ASP A 112 -30.75 20.60 -3.31
N CYS A 113 -29.55 20.01 -3.44
CA CYS A 113 -28.33 20.78 -3.60
C CYS A 113 -28.11 21.10 -5.08
N GLN A 114 -28.84 22.12 -5.55
CA GLN A 114 -28.67 22.78 -6.84
C GLN A 114 -27.20 23.21 -7.04
N VAL A 115 -26.58 22.77 -8.14
CA VAL A 115 -25.29 23.26 -8.63
C VAL A 115 -25.53 24.49 -9.51
N PRO A 116 -24.95 25.67 -9.23
CA PRO A 116 -25.00 26.78 -10.17
C PRO A 116 -24.00 26.50 -11.30
N SER A 117 -24.52 26.13 -12.48
CA SER A 117 -23.76 26.13 -13.72
C SER A 117 -23.80 27.55 -14.31
N THR A 118 -22.65 28.23 -14.37
CA THR A 118 -22.52 29.51 -15.09
C THR A 118 -21.64 29.26 -16.31
N GLY A 119 -22.27 28.95 -17.45
CA GLY A 119 -21.62 28.97 -18.75
C GLY A 119 -21.65 30.38 -19.35
N PRO A 120 -20.59 30.85 -20.04
CA PRO A 120 -20.68 32.06 -20.85
C PRO A 120 -21.15 31.72 -22.27
N SER A 121 -22.32 32.21 -22.64
CA SER A 121 -22.78 32.26 -24.03
C SER A 121 -22.09 33.39 -24.80
N HIS A 122 -21.53 33.02 -25.95
CA HIS A 122 -21.45 33.74 -27.23
C HIS A 122 -21.28 35.26 -27.26
N GLN A 123 -20.21 35.72 -27.92
CA GLN A 123 -20.34 36.52 -29.15
C GLN A 123 -19.01 36.45 -29.93
N MET A 124 -19.05 35.93 -31.16
CA MET A 124 -18.02 36.19 -32.18
C MET A 124 -18.68 37.07 -33.26
N PRO A 125 -17.97 38.07 -33.81
CA PRO A 125 -18.45 38.90 -34.90
C PRO A 125 -18.48 38.16 -36.25
#